data_AF-A0A2U0I2D7-F1
#
_entry.id   AF-A0A2U0I2D7-F1
#
_cell.length_a   1.000
_cell.length_b   1.000
_cell.length_c   1.000
_cell.angle_alpha   90.00
_cell.angle_beta   90.00
_cell.angle_gamma   90.00
#
_symmetry.space_group_name_H-M   'P 1'
#
loop_
_entity.id
_entity.type
_entity.pdbx_description
1 polymer ?
#
loop_
_entity_poly.entity_id
_entity_poly.type
_entity_poly.pdbx_seq_one_letter_code
_entity_poly.pdbx_strand_id
1 'polypeptide(L)' 'MDNKVKYILQVLGWLLLGMGIVLVALEILAMNGIIQLHIDFFRLNLDSETERVNWLIGWTIAIIAGLVLLYLTKERKTK' A
#
# COMPACT_ATOMS: atom_id res chain seq x y z
N MET A 1 0.84 6.07 25.82
CA MET A 1 0.90 6.51 24.41
C MET A 1 -0.22 7.51 24.23
N ASP A 2 0.11 8.75 23.88
CA ASP A 2 -0.89 9.81 23.74
C ASP A 2 -1.98 9.44 22.73
N ASN A 3 -3.22 9.85 23.02
CA ASN A 3 -4.36 9.66 22.12
C ASN A 3 -4.08 10.20 20.71
N LYS A 4 -3.28 11.27 20.62
CA LYS A 4 -2.79 11.84 19.35
C LYS A 4 -1.95 10.85 18.54
N VAL A 5 -1.01 10.15 19.18
CA VAL A 5 -0.13 9.18 18.51
C VAL A 5 -0.92 7.97 18.00
N LYS A 6 -1.90 7.50 18.78
CA LYS A 6 -2.80 6.40 18.36
C LYS A 6 -3.63 6.79 17.14
N TYR A 7 -4.15 8.01 17.11
CA TYR A 7 -4.92 8.53 15.97
C TYR A 7 -4.05 8.62 14.71
N ILE A 8 -2.84 9.17 14.83
CA ILE A 8 -1.89 9.27 13.70
C ILE A 8 -1.55 7.88 13.14
N LEU A 9 -1.23 6.91 14.02
CA LEU A 9 -0.96 5.53 13.61
C LEU A 9 -2.15 4.89 12.87
N GLN A 10 -3.37 5.16 13.34
CA GLN A 10 -4.58 4.64 12.72
C GLN A 10 -4.80 5.27 11.33
N VAL A 11 -4.64 6.58 11.20
CA VAL A 11 -4.74 7.29 9.91
C VAL A 11 -3.68 6.78 8.93
N LEU A 12 -2.42 6.66 9.36
CA LEU A 12 -1.34 6.13 8.53
C LEU A 12 -1.59 4.68 8.10
N GLY A 13 -2.09 3.84 9.00
CA GLY A 13 -2.44 2.46 8.68
C GLY A 13 -3.52 2.36 7.61
N TRP A 14 -4.59 3.16 7.72
CA TRP A 14 -5.63 3.23 6.69
C TRP A 14 -5.13 3.82 5.37
N LEU A 15 -4.25 4.81 5.42
CA LEU A 15 -3.68 5.46 4.22
C LEU A 15 -2.79 4.48 3.45
N LEU A 16 -1.89 3.77 4.14
CA LEU A 16 -1.05 2.73 3.55
C LEU A 16 -1.88 1.58 2.97
N LEU A 17 -2.91 1.14 3.70
CA LEU A 17 -3.78 0.07 3.25
C LEU A 17 -4.59 0.49 2.02
N GLY A 18 -5.26 1.65 2.06
CA GLY A 18 -6.08 2.14 0.97
C GLY A 18 -5.24 2.43 -0.28
N MET A 19 -4.12 3.14 -0.12
CA MET A 19 -3.24 3.47 -1.23
C MET A 19 -2.58 2.24 -1.84
N GLY A 20 -2.13 1.29 -1.01
CA GLY A 20 -1.57 0.04 -1.50
C GLY A 20 -2.57 -0.80 -2.30
N ILE A 21 -3.82 -0.92 -1.82
CA ILE A 21 -4.86 -1.64 -2.56
C ILE A 21 -5.14 -0.99 -3.91
N VAL A 22 -5.28 0.34 -3.94
CA VAL A 22 -5.52 1.07 -5.20
C VAL A 22 -4.38 0.86 -6.19
N LEU A 23 -3.13 0.93 -5.74
CA LEU A 23 -1.96 0.79 -6.61
C LEU A 23 -1.78 -0.65 -7.12
N VAL A 24 -2.04 -1.65 -6.29
CA VAL A 24 -2.07 -3.06 -6.73
C VAL A 24 -3.20 -3.29 -7.73
N ALA A 25 -4.40 -2.74 -7.48
CA ALA A 25 -5.53 -2.86 -8.40
C ALA A 25 -5.23 -2.19 -9.75
N LEU A 26 -4.63 -1.00 -9.74
CA LEU A 26 -4.19 -0.30 -10.96
C LEU A 26 -3.18 -1.14 -11.74
N GLU A 27 -2.20 -1.73 -11.07
CA GLU A 27 -1.22 -2.63 -11.71
C GLU A 27 -1.90 -3.85 -12.36
N ILE A 28 -2.83 -4.49 -11.66
CA ILE A 28 -3.59 -5.63 -12.20
C ILE A 28 -4.41 -5.20 -13.43
N LEU A 29 -5.05 -4.04 -13.40
CA LEU A 29 -5.79 -3.50 -14.54
C LEU A 29 -4.86 -3.22 -15.73
N ALA A 30 -3.63 -2.76 -15.46
CA ALA A 30 -2.62 -2.55 -16.50
C ALA A 30 -2.04 -3.84 -17.08
N MET A 31 -1.83 -4.86 -16.25
CA MET A 31 -1.44 -6.20 -16.71
C MET A 31 -2.51 -6.84 -17.61
N ASN A 32 -3.79 -6.59 -17.32
CA ASN A 32 -4.90 -7.04 -18.16
C ASN A 32 -5.13 -6.17 -19.41
N GLY A 33 -4.30 -5.14 -19.64
CA GLY A 33 -4.42 -4.25 -20.80
C GLY A 33 -5.66 -3.35 -20.80
N ILE A 34 -6.34 -3.23 -19.66
CA ILE A 34 -7.55 -2.39 -19.51
C ILE A 34 -7.16 -0.91 -19.49
N ILE A 35 -6.02 -0.60 -18.84
CA ILE A 35 -5.46 0.75 -18.76
C ILE A 35 -3.96 0.72 -19.07
N GLN A 36 -3.46 1.75 -19.76
CA GLN A 36 -2.02 1.93 -19.91
C GLN A 36 -1.50 2.71 -18.70
N LEU A 37 -0.94 2.00 -17.71
CA LEU A 37 -0.21 2.65 -16.63
C LEU A 37 1.16 3.10 -17.15
N HIS A 38 1.27 4.37 -17.51
CA HIS A 38 2.56 5.03 -17.65
C HIS A 38 2.87 5.72 -16.31
N ILE A 39 3.18 4.91 -15.29
CA ILE A 39 3.56 5.42 -13.97
C ILE A 39 5.08 5.59 -13.96
N ASP A 40 5.54 6.81 -14.24
CA ASP A 40 6.95 7.19 -14.14
C ASP A 40 7.29 7.56 -12.68
N PHE A 41 7.17 6.58 -11.77
CA PHE A 41 7.56 6.76 -10.36
C PHE A 41 9.05 6.41 -10.21
N PHE A 42 9.89 7.41 -9.97
CA PHE A 42 11.29 7.21 -9.55
C PHE A 42 12.18 6.46 -10.57
N ARG A 43 11.96 6.64 -11.89
CA ARG A 43 12.66 5.92 -12.99
C ARG A 43 12.38 4.41 -13.06
N LEU A 44 11.37 3.91 -12.37
CA LEU A 44 10.88 2.55 -12.60
C LEU A 44 10.05 2.57 -13.88
N ASN A 45 10.65 2.09 -14.96
CA ASN A 45 9.94 1.89 -16.21
C ASN A 45 9.22 0.55 -16.13
N LEU A 46 7.94 0.57 -15.75
CA LEU A 46 7.02 -0.59 -15.68
C LEU A 46 6.79 -1.29 -17.04
N ASP A 47 7.66 -1.09 -18.01
CA ASP A 47 7.75 -1.85 -19.25
C ASP A 47 8.38 -3.25 -19.02
N SER A 48 9.20 -3.42 -17.97
CA SER A 48 9.83 -4.71 -17.65
C SER A 48 8.98 -5.52 -16.67
N GLU A 49 8.73 -6.80 -16.98
CA GLU A 49 8.00 -7.72 -16.09
C GLU A 49 8.62 -7.78 -14.68
N THR A 50 9.94 -7.65 -14.57
CA THR A 50 10.63 -7.68 -13.26
C THR A 50 10.31 -6.45 -12.41
N GLU A 51 10.18 -5.28 -13.03
CA GLU A 51 9.84 -4.04 -12.31
C GLU A 51 8.39 -4.04 -11.86
N ARG A 52 7.48 -4.61 -12.67
CA ARG A 52 6.07 -4.82 -12.29
C ARG A 52 5.92 -5.73 -11.08
N VAL A 53 6.67 -6.84 -11.05
CA VAL A 53 6.65 -7.76 -9.90
C VAL A 53 7.21 -7.07 -8.65
N ASN A 54 8.33 -6.35 -8.78
CA ASN A 54 8.90 -5.60 -7.64
C ASN A 54 7.96 -4.51 -7.12
N TRP A 55 7.25 -3.82 -8.02
CA TRP A 55 6.21 -2.85 -7.67
C TRP A 55 5.08 -3.50 -6.89
N LEU A 56 4.56 -4.64 -7.36
CA LEU A 56 3.49 -5.38 -6.71
C LEU A 56 3.91 -5.89 -5.33
N ILE A 57 5.14 -6.40 -5.20
CA ILE A 57 5.72 -6.81 -3.92
C ILE A 57 5.84 -5.61 -2.96
N GLY A 58 6.35 -4.47 -3.44
CA GLY A 58 6.50 -3.25 -2.64
C GLY A 58 5.19 -2.77 -2.04
N TRP A 59 4.12 -2.72 -2.84
CA TRP A 59 2.80 -2.31 -2.35
C TRP A 59 2.13 -3.37 -1.48
N THR A 60 2.38 -4.66 -1.75
CA THR A 60 1.90 -5.74 -0.86
C THR A 60 2.50 -5.61 0.54
N ILE A 61 3.81 -5.31 0.63
CA ILE A 61 4.47 -5.05 1.92
C ILE A 61 3.87 -3.82 2.59
N ALA A 62 3.58 -2.75 1.85
CA ALA A 62 2.94 -1.55 2.39
C ALA A 62 1.53 -1.83 2.95
N ILE A 63 0.73 -2.67 2.29
CA ILE A 63 -0.58 -3.11 2.78
C ILE A 63 -0.42 -3.89 4.08
N ILE A 64 0.53 -4.83 4.15
CA ILE A 64 0.81 -5.62 5.36
C ILE A 64 1.25 -4.70 6.50
N ALA A 65 2.14 -3.75 6.24
CA ALA A 65 2.55 -2.76 7.24
C ALA A 65 1.36 -1.92 7.74
N GLY A 66 0.49 -1.47 6.82
CA GLY A 66 -0.75 -0.77 7.15
C GLY A 66 -1.67 -1.60 8.05
N LEU A 67 -1.88 -2.88 7.72
CA LEU A 67 -2.65 -3.84 8.54
C LEU A 67 -2.04 -4.03 9.93
N VAL A 68 -0.72 -4.18 10.02
CA VAL A 68 0.00 -4.32 11.30
C VAL A 68 -0.19 -3.07 12.15
N LEU A 69 -0.09 -1.87 11.58
CA LEU A 69 -0.34 -0.61 12.30
C LEU A 69 -1.79 -0.51 12.81
N LEU A 70 -2.76 -0.95 11.99
CA LEU A 70 -4.17 -1.01 12.38
C LEU A 70 -4.43 -2.05 13.48
N TYR A 71 -3.76 -3.20 13.41
CA TYR A 71 -3.86 -4.24 14.42
C TYR A 71 -3.29 -3.79 15.78
N LEU A 72 -2.09 -3.20 15.77
CA LEU A 72 -1.43 -2.67 16.96
C LEU A 72 -2.21 -1.53 17.63
N THR A 73 -2.95 -0.74 16.85
CA THR A 73 -3.85 0.29 17.39
C THR A 73 -5.14 -0.29 17.95
N LYS A 74 -5.65 -1.40 17.38
CA LYS A 74 -6.85 -2.11 17.84
C LYS A 74 -6.61 -2.85 19.16
N GLU A 75 -5.53 -3.63 19.28
CA GLU A 75 -5.25 -4.39 20.52
C GLU A 75 -5.03 -3.49 21.75
N ARG A 76 -4.49 -2.27 21.56
CA ARG A 76 -4.39 -1.28 22.64
C ARG A 76 -5.70 -0.57 22.99
N LYS A 77 -6.81 -0.92 22.36
CA LYS A 77 -8.15 -0.42 22.71
C LYS A 77 -8.89 -1.43 23.61
N THR A 78 -8.35 -2.63 23.78
CA THR A 78 -8.96 -3.77 24.49
C THR A 78 -8.30 -4.08 25.84
N LYS A 79 -7.44 -3.19 26.34
CA LYS A 79 -6.95 -3.14 27.72
C LYS A 79 -7.34 -1.79 28.30
#